data_AF-A0A3D1SB31-F1
#
_entry.id   AF-A0A3D1SB31-F1
#
_cell.length_a   1.000
_cell.length_b   1.000
_cell.length_c   1.000
_cell.angle_alpha   90.00
_cell.angle_beta   90.00
_cell.angle_gamma   90.00
#
_symmetry.space_group_name_H-M   'P 1'
#
loop_
_entity.id
_entity.type
_entity.pdbx_description
1 polymer ?
#
loop_
_entity_poly.entity_id
_entity_poly.type
_entity_poly.pdbx_seq_one_letter_code
_entity_poly.pdbx_strand_id
1 'polypeptide(L)'
;MDNETLLAQVTDKAQLWLSGNYDEETKKEVRQMLQNEDKRQLIDAFYRDLEFGTGGLRGIMGAGSNRMNIYTVGAATQGLS
;
A
#
# COMPACT_ATOMS: atom_id res chain seq x y z
N MET A 1 17.41 -7.70 6.66
CA MET A 1 16.98 -7.14 5.36
C MET A 1 17.57 -5.75 5.30
N ASP A 2 18.43 -5.48 4.31
CA ASP A 2 19.02 -4.16 4.14
C ASP A 2 17.94 -3.16 3.69
N ASN A 3 18.00 -1.92 4.19
CA ASN A 3 17.01 -0.88 3.89
C ASN A 3 16.85 -0.60 2.39
N GLU A 4 17.92 -0.81 1.61
CA GLU A 4 17.95 -0.60 0.17
C GLU A 4 17.06 -1.61 -0.57
N THR A 5 17.10 -2.87 -0.15
CA THR A 5 16.25 -3.95 -0.69
C THR A 5 14.78 -3.72 -0.38
N LEU A 6 14.47 -3.26 0.85
CA LEU A 6 13.10 -2.93 1.23
C LEU A 6 12.55 -1.78 0.39
N LEU A 7 13.34 -0.73 0.18
CA LEU A 7 12.93 0.42 -0.62
C LEU A 7 12.63 0.05 -2.07
N ALA A 8 13.45 -0.82 -2.68
CA ALA A 8 13.21 -1.33 -4.02
C ALA A 8 11.89 -2.11 -4.11
N GLN A 9 11.62 -2.99 -3.14
CA GLN A 9 10.38 -3.78 -3.10
C GLN A 9 9.12 -2.92 -2.97
N VAL A 10 9.11 -1.94 -2.05
CA VAL A 10 7.95 -1.07 -1.88
C VAL A 10 7.73 -0.15 -3.06
N THR A 11 8.82 0.25 -3.74
CA THR A 11 8.74 1.06 -4.96
C THR A 11 8.10 0.27 -6.10
N ASP A 12 8.49 -1.00 -6.27
CA ASP A 12 7.90 -1.89 -7.28
C ASP A 12 6.40 -2.10 -7.04
N LYS A 13 6.00 -2.41 -5.79
CA LYS A 13 4.59 -2.51 -5.39
C LYS A 13 3.81 -1.22 -5.68
N ALA A 14 4.38 -0.07 -5.38
CA ALA A 14 3.75 1.21 -5.66
C ALA A 14 3.59 1.47 -7.17
N GLN A 15 4.56 1.08 -8.00
CA GLN A 15 4.44 1.17 -9.47
C GLN A 15 3.34 0.25 -10.00
N LEU A 16 3.20 -0.96 -9.44
CA LEU A 16 2.09 -1.86 -9.79
C LEU A 16 0.74 -1.19 -9.51
N TRP A 17 0.60 -0.51 -8.38
CA TRP A 17 -0.61 0.28 -8.07
C TRP A 17 -0.86 1.43 -9.06
N LEU A 18 0.18 2.06 -9.61
CA LEU A 18 0.00 3.08 -10.64
C LEU A 18 -0.49 2.49 -11.98
N SER A 19 -0.02 1.30 -12.34
CA SER A 19 -0.44 0.58 -13.55
C SER A 19 -1.78 -0.15 -13.41
N GLY A 20 -2.22 -0.43 -12.20
CA GLY A 20 -3.42 -1.22 -11.92
C GLY A 20 -4.74 -0.47 -12.12
N ASN A 21 -5.84 -1.17 -11.88
CA ASN A 21 -7.20 -0.63 -11.95
C ASN A 21 -7.62 0.05 -10.63
N TYR A 22 -6.84 1.05 -10.25
CA TYR A 22 -7.11 1.91 -9.10
C TYR A 22 -7.61 3.27 -9.58
N ASP A 23 -8.41 3.95 -8.77
CA ASP A 23 -8.94 5.27 -9.07
C ASP A 23 -7.81 6.33 -9.10
N GLU A 24 -8.10 7.47 -9.74
CA GLU A 24 -7.09 8.51 -9.93
C GLU A 24 -6.66 9.21 -8.63
N GLU A 25 -7.51 9.24 -7.60
CA GLU A 25 -7.16 9.80 -6.29
C GLU A 25 -6.15 8.88 -5.59
N THR A 26 -6.42 7.57 -5.56
CA THR A 26 -5.48 6.56 -5.07
C THR A 26 -4.14 6.65 -5.81
N LYS A 27 -4.16 6.70 -7.15
CA LYS A 27 -2.92 6.82 -7.94
C LYS A 27 -2.19 8.13 -7.67
N LYS A 28 -2.90 9.22 -7.42
CA LYS A 28 -2.29 10.52 -7.07
C LYS A 28 -1.55 10.45 -5.73
N GLU A 29 -2.14 9.85 -4.69
CA GLU A 29 -1.46 9.64 -3.41
C GLU A 29 -0.20 8.78 -3.56
N VAL A 30 -0.28 7.70 -4.34
CA VAL A 30 0.89 6.83 -4.61
C VAL A 30 2.00 7.59 -5.33
N ARG A 31 1.66 8.41 -6.34
CA ARG A 31 2.64 9.28 -7.01
C ARG A 31 3.27 10.28 -6.05
N GLN A 32 2.51 10.86 -5.14
CA GLN A 32 3.03 11.80 -4.13
C GLN A 32 4.03 11.10 -3.19
N MET A 33 3.72 9.89 -2.71
CA MET A 33 4.64 9.10 -1.89
C MET A 33 5.93 8.73 -2.64
N LEU A 34 5.82 8.39 -3.94
CA LEU A 34 6.97 8.10 -4.79
C LEU A 34 7.85 9.32 -5.07
N GLN A 35 7.27 10.50 -5.20
CA GLN A 35 8.00 11.76 -5.49
C GLN A 35 8.61 12.40 -4.23
N ASN A 36 8.11 12.06 -3.04
CA ASN A 36 8.63 12.60 -1.79
C ASN A 36 10.09 12.17 -1.57
N GLU A 37 10.94 13.10 -1.11
CA GLU A 37 12.33 12.79 -0.72
C GLU A 37 12.36 11.82 0.47
N ASP A 38 11.40 11.97 1.40
CA ASP A 38 11.23 11.08 2.53
C ASP A 38 10.40 9.83 2.17
N LYS A 39 11.10 8.70 2.04
CA LYS A 39 10.49 7.41 1.68
C LYS A 39 9.80 6.69 2.82
N ARG A 40 9.79 7.23 4.05
CA ARG A 40 9.15 6.56 5.21
C ARG A 40 7.67 6.27 4.96
N GLN A 41 6.95 7.20 4.35
CA GLN A 41 5.52 7.02 4.06
C GLN A 41 5.28 5.94 3.01
N LEU A 42 6.10 5.92 1.95
CA LEU A 42 6.05 4.90 0.91
C LEU A 42 6.32 3.51 1.51
N ILE A 43 7.38 3.41 2.32
CA ILE A 43 7.73 2.16 3.00
C ILE A 43 6.56 1.72 3.88
N ASP A 44 6.07 2.57 4.79
CA ASP A 44 4.96 2.24 5.70
C ASP A 44 3.66 1.84 4.98
N ALA A 45 3.38 2.42 3.82
CA ALA A 45 2.18 2.11 3.04
C ALA A 45 2.26 0.76 2.27
N PHE A 46 3.46 0.26 1.97
CA PHE A 46 3.64 -0.88 1.04
C PHE A 46 4.52 -2.03 1.56
N TYR A 47 5.19 -1.90 2.72
CA TYR A 47 6.11 -2.92 3.24
C TYR A 47 5.43 -4.26 3.57
N ARG A 48 4.11 -4.25 3.72
CA ARG A 48 3.28 -5.42 4.01
C ARG A 48 1.87 -5.19 3.46
N ASP A 49 1.04 -6.21 3.60
CA ASP A 49 -0.38 -6.10 3.30
C ASP A 49 -1.16 -5.91 4.61
N LEU A 50 -2.31 -5.25 4.52
CA LEU A 50 -3.18 -5.00 5.65
C LEU A 50 -3.78 -6.33 6.12
N GLU A 51 -3.47 -6.74 7.34
CA GLU A 51 -3.91 -8.03 7.89
C GLU A 51 -5.22 -7.94 8.67
N PHE A 52 -5.99 -9.03 8.63
CA PHE A 52 -7.18 -9.21 9.46
C PHE A 52 -6.77 -9.71 10.85
N GLY A 53 -6.91 -8.86 11.86
CA GLY A 53 -6.65 -9.22 13.25
C GLY A 53 -7.81 -9.96 13.90
N THR A 54 -7.62 -10.42 15.15
CA THR A 54 -8.67 -11.08 15.96
C THR A 54 -9.92 -10.22 16.18
N GLY A 55 -9.80 -8.89 16.03
CA GLY A 55 -10.89 -7.92 16.12
C GLY A 55 -11.30 -7.27 14.79
N GLY A 56 -10.97 -7.88 13.66
CA GLY A 56 -11.26 -7.36 12.32
C GLY A 56 -10.11 -6.62 11.63
N LEU A 57 -10.40 -6.06 10.45
CA LEU A 57 -9.49 -5.17 9.73
C LEU A 57 -9.33 -3.85 10.47
N ARG A 58 -8.09 -3.47 10.75
CA ARG A 58 -7.72 -2.18 11.34
C ARG A 58 -6.47 -1.67 10.67
N GLY A 59 -6.50 -0.44 10.17
CA GLY A 59 -5.37 0.19 9.49
C GLY A 59 -5.56 1.68 9.34
N ILE A 60 -4.49 2.37 8.95
CA ILE A 60 -4.52 3.79 8.61
C ILE A 60 -5.19 3.94 7.25
N MET A 61 -6.12 4.90 7.12
CA MET A 61 -6.76 5.22 5.84
C MET A 61 -5.74 5.78 4.84
N GLY A 62 -5.85 5.38 3.57
CA GLY A 62 -5.05 5.96 2.46
C GLY A 62 -4.67 4.94 1.40
N ALA A 63 -3.87 5.37 0.43
CA ALA A 63 -3.38 4.49 -0.64
C ALA A 63 -2.24 3.57 -0.17
N GLY A 64 -2.29 2.30 -0.57
CA GLY A 64 -1.25 1.31 -0.30
C GLY A 64 -1.78 -0.02 0.20
N SER A 65 -0.94 -1.05 0.12
CA SER A 65 -1.31 -2.41 0.52
C SER A 65 -1.45 -2.57 2.03
N ASN A 66 -0.71 -1.77 2.82
CA ASN A 66 -0.81 -1.71 4.29
C ASN A 66 -1.79 -0.62 4.79
N ARG A 67 -2.68 -0.14 3.92
CA ARG A 67 -3.66 0.90 4.27
C ARG A 67 -5.08 0.38 4.19
N MET A 68 -5.97 0.97 4.99
CA MET A 68 -7.39 0.77 4.86
C MET A 68 -7.90 1.59 3.68
N ASN A 69 -8.36 0.91 2.64
CA ASN A 69 -8.98 1.51 1.47
C ASN A 69 -9.95 0.49 0.84
N ILE A 70 -10.72 0.95 -0.16
CA ILE A 70 -11.74 0.11 -0.80
C ILE A 70 -11.14 -1.16 -1.44
N TYR A 71 -9.87 -1.12 -1.86
CA TYR A 71 -9.19 -2.22 -2.52
C TYR A 71 -8.69 -3.27 -1.53
N THR A 72 -8.13 -2.85 -0.40
CA THR A 72 -7.67 -3.77 0.65
C THR A 72 -8.85 -4.40 1.39
N VAL A 73 -9.94 -3.65 1.60
CA VAL A 73 -11.19 -4.20 2.14
C VAL A 73 -11.80 -5.21 1.15
N GLY A 74 -11.86 -4.86 -0.14
CA GLY A 74 -12.38 -5.77 -1.17
C GLY A 74 -11.57 -7.05 -1.33
N ALA A 75 -10.23 -6.99 -1.23
CA ALA A 75 -9.37 -8.17 -1.26
C ALA A 75 -9.67 -9.09 -0.06
N ALA A 76 -9.82 -8.52 1.14
CA ALA A 76 -10.09 -9.30 2.34
C ALA A 76 -11.49 -9.95 2.35
N THR A 77 -12.51 -9.32 1.76
CA THR A 77 -13.86 -9.91 1.67
C THR A 77 -13.95 -11.05 0.66
N GLN A 78 -13.05 -11.11 -0.33
CA GLN A 78 -12.98 -12.22 -1.29
C GLN A 78 -12.15 -13.41 -0.80
N GLY A 79 -11.60 -13.37 0.41
CA GLY A 79 -10.90 -14.50 1.03
C GLY A 79 -9.52 -14.80 0.42
N LEU A 80 -8.92 -13.86 -0.32
CA LEU A 80 -7.51 -13.97 -0.71
C LEU A 80 -6.65 -13.50 0.46
N SER A 81 -6.12 -14.45 1.22
CA SER A 81 -4.96 -14.25 2.10
C SER A 81 -3.78 -15.03 1.54
#